data_AF-A0A971VZ46-F1
#
_entry.id   AF-A0A971VZ46-F1
#
_cell.length_a   1.000
_cell.length_b   1.000
_cell.length_c   1.000
_cell.angle_alpha   90.00
_cell.angle_beta   90.00
_cell.angle_gamma   90.00
#
_symmetry.space_group_name_H-M   'P 1'
#
loop_
_entity.id
_entity.type
_entity.pdbx_description
1 polymer ?
#
loop_
_entity_poly.entity_id
_entity_poly.type
_entity_poly.pdbx_seq_one_letter_code
_entity_poly.pdbx_strand_id
1 'polypeptide(L)'
;MSEPCLVEEYLSAFEKGSLLNIVACSGAKIWSKYGDDTKSYPARIAYQGGMFKQAVGCFENFKNKTGIEPLWLILSAKYGFIEPDKEITNYNISFSERKDCNSVIPPVELLNQWAEKELGKYSVIFVWGGRAYAKRIEEIMAKTGNRDSKLYAPAVGLPIGKAQQALKNFRIALTNEVINAKETNLPPAEVMPVITKKAPETKILTFDAAAPMTSKYHTLKDYLENRGKDAIDLSFSEIESILGFKLPQSAFRYPAWWSNHGHTQSFSWNEAGYETTNVDLPGRRVRFSLCNK
;
A
#
# COMPACT_ATOMS: atom_id res chain seq x y z
N MET A 1 9.20 20.78 17.52
CA MET A 1 10.49 20.66 16.81
C MET A 1 10.56 21.76 15.79
N SER A 2 11.70 22.44 15.65
CA SER A 2 11.89 23.47 14.63
C SER A 2 12.06 22.81 13.25
N GLU A 3 11.77 23.57 12.19
CA GLU A 3 11.87 23.10 10.81
C GLU A 3 13.30 22.68 10.38
N PRO A 4 14.38 23.40 10.77
CA PRO A 4 15.76 22.97 10.48
C PRO A 4 16.11 21.59 11.03
N CYS A 5 15.73 21.31 12.29
CA CYS A 5 15.96 20.02 12.94
C CYS A 5 15.22 18.86 12.24
N LEU A 6 14.05 19.14 11.64
CA LEU A 6 13.31 18.14 10.87
C LEU A 6 14.02 17.77 9.57
N VAL A 7 14.61 18.77 8.88
CA VAL A 7 15.33 18.57 7.62
C VAL A 7 16.60 17.75 7.85
N GLU A 8 17.38 18.07 8.88
CA GLU A 8 18.59 17.34 9.26
C GLU A 8 18.30 15.86 9.57
N GLU A 9 17.26 15.58 10.36
CA GLU A 9 16.87 14.21 10.68
C GLU A 9 16.40 13.45 9.43
N TYR A 10 15.64 14.11 8.54
CA TYR A 10 15.18 13.52 7.29
C TYR A 10 16.37 13.13 6.38
N LEU A 11 17.34 14.03 6.21
CA LEU A 11 18.53 13.78 5.39
C LEU A 11 19.41 12.70 5.99
N SER A 12 19.65 12.73 7.30
CA SER A 12 20.44 11.70 7.98
C SER A 12 19.80 10.31 7.83
N ALA A 13 18.48 10.22 7.93
CA ALA A 13 17.77 8.95 7.72
C ALA A 13 17.79 8.50 6.25
N PHE A 14 17.72 9.43 5.30
CA PHE A 14 17.84 9.13 3.88
C PHE A 14 19.23 8.56 3.55
N GLU A 15 20.30 9.21 4.01
CA GLU A 15 21.69 8.76 3.79
C GLU A 15 21.97 7.37 4.38
N LYS A 16 21.35 7.07 5.52
CA LYS A 16 21.44 5.75 6.19
C LYS A 16 20.54 4.68 5.55
N GLY A 17 19.73 5.03 4.55
CA GLY A 17 18.74 4.11 3.96
C GLY A 17 17.63 3.70 4.93
N SER A 18 17.39 4.47 5.99
CA SER A 18 16.47 4.14 7.09
C SER A 18 15.20 5.01 7.10
N LEU A 19 14.97 5.77 6.02
CA LEU A 19 13.83 6.64 5.80
C LEU A 19 12.71 5.95 5.00
N LEU A 20 11.48 6.00 5.52
CA LEU A 20 10.27 5.65 4.79
C LEU A 20 9.33 6.86 4.71
N ASN A 21 9.00 7.29 3.49
CA ASN A 21 7.93 8.27 3.28
C ASN A 21 6.57 7.59 3.09
N ILE A 22 5.57 8.06 3.81
CA ILE A 22 4.19 7.60 3.69
C ILE A 22 3.30 8.77 3.29
N VAL A 23 2.73 8.71 2.09
CA VAL A 23 1.89 9.79 1.54
C VAL A 23 0.42 9.43 1.71
N ALA A 24 -0.34 10.35 2.29
CA ALA A 24 -1.78 10.16 2.44
C ALA A 24 -2.49 10.24 1.08
N CYS A 25 -3.35 9.27 0.76
CA CYS A 25 -4.20 9.36 -0.42
C CYS A 25 -5.16 10.57 -0.34
N SER A 26 -5.58 11.11 -1.49
CA SER A 26 -6.46 12.30 -1.54
C SER A 26 -7.82 12.02 -2.17
N GLY A 27 -8.85 12.71 -1.67
CA GLY A 27 -10.18 12.74 -2.28
C GLY A 27 -10.16 13.35 -3.67
N ALA A 28 -9.46 14.49 -3.83
CA ALA A 28 -9.19 15.09 -5.14
C ALA A 28 -8.32 14.15 -5.99
N LYS A 29 -8.78 13.80 -7.19
CA LYS A 29 -8.11 12.86 -8.09
C LYS A 29 -8.20 13.31 -9.55
N ILE A 30 -7.44 12.66 -10.42
CA ILE A 30 -7.38 12.98 -11.85
C ILE A 30 -8.75 12.86 -12.54
N TRP A 31 -9.57 11.89 -12.14
CA TRP A 31 -10.90 11.67 -12.70
C TRP A 31 -11.88 12.83 -12.51
N SER A 32 -11.80 13.56 -11.39
CA SER A 32 -12.63 14.75 -11.19
C SER A 32 -12.28 15.90 -12.14
N LYS A 33 -11.14 15.81 -12.86
CA LYS A 33 -10.68 16.82 -13.82
C LYS A 33 -10.98 16.43 -15.27
N TYR A 34 -10.89 15.14 -15.62
CA TYR A 34 -10.98 14.67 -17.02
C TYR A 34 -12.23 13.85 -17.36
N GLY A 35 -13.07 13.51 -16.38
CA GLY A 35 -14.42 12.97 -16.59
C GLY A 35 -14.53 11.50 -17.03
N ASP A 36 -13.43 10.84 -17.39
CA ASP A 36 -13.42 9.43 -17.80
C ASP A 36 -13.02 8.51 -16.65
N ASP A 37 -13.99 8.09 -15.84
CA ASP A 37 -13.81 7.23 -14.66
C ASP A 37 -13.52 5.76 -14.96
N THR A 38 -13.54 5.37 -16.24
CA THR A 38 -13.25 4.01 -16.69
C THR A 38 -11.75 3.74 -16.81
N LYS A 39 -10.93 4.79 -16.92
CA LYS A 39 -9.48 4.68 -17.05
C LYS A 39 -8.79 4.42 -15.72
N SER A 40 -7.79 3.56 -15.74
CA SER A 40 -6.81 3.43 -14.67
C SER A 40 -5.66 4.41 -14.87
N TYR A 41 -5.09 4.89 -13.76
CA TYR A 41 -3.87 5.69 -13.77
C TYR A 41 -2.93 5.25 -12.65
N PRO A 42 -1.60 5.42 -12.80
CA PRO A 42 -0.65 5.26 -11.72
C PRO A 42 -1.02 6.15 -10.52
N ALA A 43 -0.92 5.60 -9.30
CA ALA A 43 -1.26 6.29 -8.06
C ALA A 43 -0.62 7.68 -7.95
N ARG A 44 0.65 7.83 -8.35
CA ARG A 44 1.40 9.08 -8.29
C ARG A 44 0.83 10.22 -9.14
N ILE A 45 0.08 9.91 -10.20
CA ILE A 45 -0.61 10.92 -11.01
C ILE A 45 -2.12 10.95 -10.73
N ALA A 46 -2.67 9.86 -10.22
CA ALA A 46 -4.09 9.72 -9.92
C ALA A 46 -4.52 10.64 -8.77
N TYR A 47 -3.73 10.76 -7.70
CA TYR A 47 -4.04 11.63 -6.57
C TYR A 47 -3.61 13.07 -6.84
N GLN A 48 -4.51 14.03 -6.61
CA GLN A 48 -4.33 15.44 -7.01
C GLN A 48 -4.53 16.43 -5.85
N GLY A 49 -4.63 15.96 -4.61
CA GLY A 49 -4.79 16.81 -3.42
C GLY A 49 -3.56 17.66 -3.11
N GLY A 50 -3.76 18.83 -2.46
CA GLY A 50 -2.69 19.79 -2.20
C GLY A 50 -1.53 19.24 -1.37
N MET A 51 -1.80 18.45 -0.31
CA MET A 51 -0.75 17.80 0.49
C MET A 51 -0.01 16.72 -0.32
N PHE A 52 -0.74 15.92 -1.12
CA PHE A 52 -0.15 14.91 -2.00
C PHE A 52 0.81 15.56 -3.01
N LYS A 53 0.41 16.68 -3.61
CA LYS A 53 1.25 17.45 -4.52
C LYS A 53 2.52 18.02 -3.86
N GLN A 54 2.46 18.38 -2.57
CA GLN A 54 3.68 18.79 -1.86
C GLN A 54 4.65 17.61 -1.70
N ALA A 55 4.16 16.41 -1.39
CA ALA A 55 4.98 15.20 -1.29
C ALA A 55 5.64 14.85 -2.63
N VAL A 56 4.84 14.71 -3.69
CA VAL A 56 5.35 14.39 -5.04
C VAL A 56 6.36 15.43 -5.50
N GLY A 57 6.05 16.72 -5.39
CA GLY A 57 6.98 17.77 -5.76
C GLY A 57 8.25 17.77 -4.90
N CYS A 58 8.19 17.30 -3.65
CA CYS A 58 9.38 17.12 -2.83
C CYS A 58 10.28 16.01 -3.36
N PHE A 59 9.72 14.85 -3.69
CA PHE A 59 10.48 13.71 -4.20
C PHE A 59 11.04 13.98 -5.59
N GLU A 60 10.29 14.68 -6.45
CA GLU A 60 10.77 15.13 -7.76
C GLU A 60 11.93 16.12 -7.63
N ASN A 61 11.81 17.13 -6.75
CA ASN A 61 12.91 18.05 -6.47
C ASN A 61 14.14 17.30 -5.97
N PHE A 62 13.94 16.39 -5.02
CA PHE A 62 15.00 15.59 -4.42
C PHE A 62 15.71 14.73 -5.48
N LYS A 63 14.94 14.03 -6.33
CA LYS A 63 15.46 13.22 -7.44
C LYS A 63 16.20 14.06 -8.47
N ASN A 64 15.65 15.20 -8.86
CA ASN A 64 16.29 16.10 -9.82
C ASN A 64 17.62 16.64 -9.29
N LYS A 65 17.76 16.79 -7.98
CA LYS A 65 18.98 17.29 -7.34
C LYS A 65 19.98 16.18 -7.05
N THR A 66 19.54 15.02 -6.57
CA THR A 66 20.45 13.94 -6.10
C THR A 66 20.64 12.81 -7.12
N GLY A 67 19.77 12.72 -8.13
CA GLY A 67 19.65 11.56 -9.02
C GLY A 67 18.84 10.41 -8.43
N ILE A 68 18.43 10.51 -7.16
CA ILE A 68 17.81 9.41 -6.40
C ILE A 68 16.41 9.83 -5.96
N GLU A 69 15.41 9.01 -6.27
CA GLU A 69 14.07 9.18 -5.72
C GLU A 69 14.03 8.57 -4.32
N PRO A 70 13.65 9.31 -3.27
CA PRO A 70 13.51 8.74 -1.93
C PRO A 70 12.41 7.68 -1.93
N LEU A 71 12.55 6.64 -1.10
CA LEU A 71 11.53 5.61 -0.97
C LEU A 71 10.22 6.24 -0.44
N TRP A 72 9.12 6.00 -1.14
CA TRP A 72 7.80 6.43 -0.71
C TRP A 72 6.69 5.46 -1.10
N LEU A 73 5.71 5.34 -0.22
CA LEU A 73 4.48 4.58 -0.45
C LEU A 73 3.28 5.49 -0.22
N ILE A 74 2.16 5.19 -0.89
CA ILE A 74 0.88 5.81 -0.60
C ILE A 74 0.15 4.93 0.42
N LEU A 75 -0.32 5.52 1.51
CA LEU A 75 -1.34 4.89 2.36
C LEU A 75 -2.72 5.26 1.82
N SER A 76 -3.40 4.28 1.23
CA SER A 76 -4.73 4.38 0.64
C SER A 76 -5.79 3.81 1.56
N ALA A 77 -6.92 4.52 1.72
CA ALA A 77 -8.07 4.01 2.46
C ALA A 77 -8.73 2.79 1.81
N LYS A 78 -8.52 2.56 0.52
CA LYS A 78 -9.06 1.40 -0.22
C LYS A 78 -8.04 0.27 -0.33
N TYR A 79 -6.79 0.61 -0.65
CA TYR A 79 -5.77 -0.36 -1.06
C TYR A 79 -4.68 -0.60 -0.03
N GLY A 80 -4.59 0.23 1.02
CA GLY A 80 -3.51 0.18 1.98
C GLY A 80 -2.22 0.77 1.44
N PHE A 81 -1.09 0.14 1.73
CA PHE A 81 0.23 0.57 1.27
C PHE A 81 0.45 0.18 -0.19
N ILE A 82 0.39 1.17 -1.09
CA ILE A 82 0.62 0.98 -2.52
C ILE A 82 1.82 1.78 -3.01
N GLU A 83 2.50 1.22 -4.00
CA GLU A 83 3.59 1.88 -4.71
C GLU A 83 3.08 3.02 -5.60
N PRO A 84 3.93 4.02 -5.90
CA PRO A 84 3.55 5.17 -6.71
C PRO A 84 3.13 4.82 -8.14
N ASP A 85 3.68 3.75 -8.71
CA ASP A 85 3.36 3.30 -10.07
C ASP A 85 2.20 2.29 -10.10
N LYS A 86 1.60 1.97 -8.95
CA LYS A 86 0.43 1.09 -8.90
C LYS A 86 -0.74 1.74 -9.63
N GLU A 87 -1.21 1.06 -10.66
CA GLU A 87 -2.46 1.38 -11.36
C GLU A 87 -3.66 1.30 -10.40
N ILE A 88 -4.42 2.41 -10.31
CA ILE A 88 -5.65 2.49 -9.52
C ILE A 88 -6.80 3.02 -10.38
N THR A 89 -8.00 2.55 -10.08
CA THR A 89 -9.25 3.04 -10.67
C THR A 89 -9.91 4.09 -9.78
N ASN A 90 -10.88 4.82 -10.33
CA ASN A 90 -11.59 5.84 -9.57
C ASN A 90 -12.29 5.23 -8.33
N TYR A 91 -12.12 5.88 -7.19
CA TYR A 91 -12.80 5.52 -5.96
C TYR A 91 -12.85 6.71 -5.00
N ASN A 92 -13.84 6.71 -4.10
CA ASN A 92 -13.97 7.73 -3.06
C ASN A 92 -14.22 7.05 -1.71
N ILE A 93 -13.12 6.69 -1.04
CA ILE A 93 -13.11 6.07 0.30
C ILE A 93 -12.13 6.89 1.15
N SER A 94 -12.54 7.21 2.37
CA SER A 94 -11.77 8.00 3.33
C SER A 94 -11.63 7.27 4.66
N PHE A 95 -10.47 7.40 5.30
CA PHE A 95 -10.26 6.91 6.67
C PHE A 95 -11.08 7.67 7.72
N SER A 96 -11.56 8.87 7.40
CA SER A 96 -12.21 9.78 8.34
C SER A 96 -13.74 9.73 8.30
N GLU A 97 -14.31 9.16 7.24
CA GLU A 97 -15.76 9.20 6.98
C GLU A 97 -16.44 7.96 7.54
N ARG A 98 -17.41 8.15 8.47
CA ARG A 98 -18.12 7.01 9.09
C ARG A 98 -18.84 6.14 8.07
N LYS A 99 -19.38 6.75 7.01
CA LYS A 99 -20.05 6.04 5.90
C LYS A 99 -19.14 5.05 5.18
N ASP A 100 -17.83 5.25 5.23
CA ASP A 100 -16.84 4.45 4.50
C ASP A 100 -16.28 3.29 5.34
N CYS A 101 -16.65 3.17 6.62
CA CYS A 101 -16.01 2.25 7.56
C CYS A 101 -15.97 0.77 7.12
N ASN A 102 -16.98 0.31 6.38
CA ASN A 102 -17.06 -1.07 5.86
C ASN A 102 -16.28 -1.28 4.56
N SER A 103 -15.89 -0.19 3.89
CA SER A 103 -15.14 -0.18 2.63
C SER A 103 -13.67 0.21 2.82
N VAL A 104 -13.34 0.77 3.99
CA VAL A 104 -11.97 1.06 4.39
C VAL A 104 -11.20 -0.24 4.59
N ILE A 105 -9.97 -0.27 4.11
CA ILE A 105 -9.06 -1.40 4.31
C ILE A 105 -8.96 -1.77 5.80
N PRO A 106 -9.17 -3.06 6.17
CA PRO A 106 -9.13 -3.47 7.56
C PRO A 106 -7.76 -3.24 8.21
N PRO A 107 -7.68 -2.91 9.51
CA PRO A 107 -6.40 -2.74 10.20
C PRO A 107 -5.48 -3.95 10.13
N VAL A 108 -6.03 -5.17 10.11
CA VAL A 108 -5.24 -6.41 9.97
C VAL A 108 -4.52 -6.48 8.63
N GLU A 109 -5.17 -6.02 7.56
CA GLU A 109 -4.56 -6.01 6.23
C GLU A 109 -3.42 -4.98 6.16
N LEU A 110 -3.57 -3.83 6.83
CA LEU A 110 -2.47 -2.87 6.94
C LEU A 110 -1.26 -3.44 7.70
N LEU A 111 -1.49 -4.24 8.74
CA LEU A 111 -0.41 -4.92 9.47
C LEU A 111 0.28 -5.98 8.60
N ASN A 112 -0.48 -6.76 7.84
CA ASN A 112 0.07 -7.74 6.91
C ASN A 112 0.94 -7.07 5.86
N GLN A 113 0.42 -6.03 5.20
CA GLN A 113 1.18 -5.28 4.21
C GLN A 113 2.43 -4.61 4.80
N TRP A 114 2.36 -4.15 6.05
CA TRP A 114 3.53 -3.60 6.76
C TRP A 114 4.62 -4.66 6.95
N ALA A 115 4.24 -5.87 7.36
CA ALA A 115 5.16 -6.98 7.55
C ALA A 115 5.73 -7.51 6.22
N GLU A 116 4.88 -7.78 5.24
CA GLU A 116 5.25 -8.29 3.91
C GLU A 116 6.21 -7.37 3.17
N LYS A 117 6.03 -6.05 3.31
CA LYS A 117 6.90 -5.04 2.69
C LYS A 117 8.10 -4.68 3.57
N GLU A 118 8.28 -5.37 4.70
CA GLU A 118 9.33 -5.14 5.69
C GLU A 118 9.44 -3.68 6.14
N LEU A 119 8.30 -2.98 6.27
CA LEU A 119 8.30 -1.54 6.59
C LEU A 119 8.78 -1.26 8.02
N GLY A 120 8.82 -2.29 8.86
CA GLY A 120 9.35 -2.21 10.22
C GLY A 120 10.86 -1.96 10.31
N LYS A 121 11.62 -2.09 9.21
CA LYS A 121 13.08 -1.86 9.25
C LYS A 121 13.48 -0.38 9.23
N TYR A 122 12.56 0.52 8.88
CA TYR A 122 12.84 1.95 8.77
C TYR A 122 12.75 2.63 10.13
N SER A 123 13.85 3.27 10.55
CA SER A 123 13.94 3.96 11.84
C SER A 123 13.30 5.35 11.83
N VAL A 124 13.11 5.94 10.64
CA VAL A 124 12.41 7.22 10.48
C VAL A 124 11.27 7.05 9.48
N ILE A 125 10.05 7.32 9.96
CA ILE A 125 8.83 7.28 9.16
C ILE A 125 8.31 8.70 9.03
N PHE A 126 8.20 9.19 7.80
CA PHE A 126 7.74 10.55 7.52
C PHE A 126 6.39 10.53 6.81
N VAL A 127 5.35 11.05 7.47
CA VAL A 127 3.98 11.05 6.98
C VAL A 127 3.64 12.39 6.33
N TRP A 128 3.42 12.35 5.02
CA TRP A 128 2.88 13.44 4.22
C TRP A 128 1.35 13.42 4.25
N GLY A 129 0.78 13.66 5.43
CA GLY A 129 -0.66 13.49 5.66
C GLY A 129 -1.15 14.03 6.99
N GLY A 130 -2.47 14.17 7.10
CA GLY A 130 -3.14 14.62 8.32
C GLY A 130 -3.29 13.54 9.38
N ARG A 131 -3.95 13.90 10.50
CA ARG A 131 -4.11 13.08 11.71
C ARG A 131 -4.60 11.65 11.45
N ALA A 132 -5.57 11.46 10.56
CA ALA A 132 -6.15 10.14 10.30
C ALA A 132 -5.10 9.14 9.79
N TYR A 133 -4.15 9.60 8.95
CA TYR A 133 -3.09 8.76 8.41
C TYR A 133 -1.99 8.53 9.43
N ALA A 134 -1.53 9.59 10.10
CA ALA A 134 -0.52 9.49 11.15
C ALA A 134 -0.96 8.51 12.25
N LYS A 135 -2.21 8.61 12.71
CA LYS A 135 -2.78 7.69 13.72
C LYS A 135 -2.74 6.23 13.27
N ARG A 136 -3.00 5.92 12.00
CA ARG A 136 -2.92 4.54 11.49
C ARG A 136 -1.50 4.02 11.54
N ILE A 137 -0.52 4.86 11.21
CA ILE A 137 0.89 4.49 11.30
C ILE A 137 1.32 4.29 12.76
N GLU A 138 0.91 5.18 13.67
CA GLU A 138 1.14 5.01 15.12
C GLU A 138 0.56 3.68 15.64
N GLU A 139 -0.69 3.35 15.27
CA GLU A 139 -1.36 2.10 15.64
C GLU A 139 -0.61 0.86 15.12
N ILE A 140 -0.10 0.92 13.88
CA ILE A 140 0.70 -0.16 13.28
C ILE A 140 2.03 -0.31 14.03
N MET A 141 2.77 0.78 14.20
CA MET A 141 4.08 0.77 14.88
C MET A 141 3.97 0.23 16.32
N ALA A 142 2.90 0.59 17.03
CA ALA A 142 2.63 0.09 18.38
C ALA A 142 2.41 -1.43 18.43
N LYS A 143 1.84 -2.01 17.36
CA LYS A 143 1.53 -3.44 17.25
C LYS A 143 2.67 -4.28 16.68
N THR A 144 3.52 -3.71 15.84
CA THR A 144 4.63 -4.43 15.18
C THR A 144 5.95 -4.37 15.97
N GLY A 145 5.96 -3.72 17.14
CA GLY A 145 7.18 -3.58 17.94
C GLY A 145 8.15 -2.51 17.42
N ASN A 146 7.72 -1.65 16.50
CA ASN A 146 8.47 -0.51 15.95
C ASN A 146 8.60 0.67 16.93
N ARG A 147 8.86 0.39 18.20
CA ARG A 147 8.82 1.40 19.28
C ARG A 147 9.98 2.39 19.22
N ASP A 148 11.12 1.99 18.67
CA ASP A 148 12.31 2.83 18.55
C ASP A 148 12.32 3.68 17.27
N SER A 149 11.40 3.40 16.33
CA SER A 149 11.25 4.19 15.11
C SER A 149 10.61 5.55 15.42
N LYS A 150 11.16 6.62 14.86
CA LYS A 150 10.63 7.99 14.97
C LYS A 150 9.57 8.23 13.89
N LEU A 151 8.43 8.79 14.30
CA LEU A 151 7.35 9.21 13.40
C LEU A 151 7.29 10.73 13.31
N TYR A 152 7.40 11.27 12.09
CA TYR A 152 7.23 12.70 11.82
C TYR A 152 6.01 12.92 10.93
N ALA A 153 5.09 13.80 11.36
CA ALA A 153 3.89 14.13 10.61
C ALA A 153 3.58 15.64 10.71
N PRO A 154 4.31 16.51 9.98
CA PRO A 154 4.28 17.97 10.17
C PRO A 154 2.92 18.63 9.91
N ALA A 155 2.04 17.94 9.18
CA ALA A 155 0.68 18.40 8.87
C ALA A 155 -0.34 18.11 9.99
N VAL A 156 0.00 17.28 10.99
CA VAL A 156 -0.95 16.86 12.03
C VAL A 156 -1.31 18.01 12.96
N GLY A 157 -2.60 18.16 13.25
CA GLY A 157 -3.11 19.21 14.13
C GLY A 157 -3.26 20.58 13.48
N LEU A 158 -2.86 20.74 12.22
CA LEU A 158 -3.00 22.00 11.49
C LEU A 158 -4.29 22.02 10.64
N PRO A 159 -4.93 23.19 10.49
CA PRO A 159 -5.96 23.41 9.47
C PRO A 159 -5.42 23.12 8.07
N ILE A 160 -6.26 22.65 7.14
CA ILE A 160 -5.82 22.12 5.84
C ILE A 160 -4.90 23.06 5.03
N GLY A 161 -5.17 24.37 5.03
CA GLY A 161 -4.29 25.35 4.36
C GLY A 161 -2.94 25.49 5.05
N LYS A 162 -2.91 25.53 6.39
CA LYS A 162 -1.66 25.58 7.17
C LYS A 162 -0.88 24.26 7.07
N ALA A 163 -1.57 23.13 7.00
CA ALA A 163 -0.96 21.81 6.78
C ALA A 163 -0.26 21.75 5.41
N GLN A 164 -0.92 22.22 4.34
CA GLN A 164 -0.31 22.33 3.01
C GLN A 164 0.89 23.28 3.02
N GLN A 165 0.78 24.42 3.72
CA GLN A 165 1.87 25.38 3.82
C GLN A 165 3.07 24.81 4.60
N ALA A 166 2.84 24.07 5.69
CA ALA A 166 3.90 23.42 6.46
C ALA A 166 4.67 22.39 5.60
N LEU A 167 3.96 21.56 4.83
CA LEU A 167 4.60 20.61 3.90
C LEU A 167 5.32 21.31 2.75
N LYS A 168 4.78 22.45 2.27
CA LYS A 168 5.45 23.29 1.25
C LYS A 168 6.74 23.89 1.79
N ASN A 169 6.73 24.42 3.01
CA ASN A 169 7.91 24.99 3.65
C ASN A 169 8.97 23.91 3.85
N PHE A 170 8.57 22.74 4.37
CA PHE A 170 9.49 21.62 4.56
C PHE A 170 10.14 21.20 3.24
N ARG A 171 9.35 21.08 2.17
CA ARG A 171 9.86 20.80 0.82
C ARG A 171 10.89 21.84 0.38
N ILE A 172 10.63 23.14 0.58
CA ILE A 172 11.54 24.21 0.18
C ILE A 172 12.83 24.13 1.00
N ALA A 173 12.72 23.98 2.31
CA ALA A 173 13.86 23.87 3.22
C ALA A 173 14.75 22.66 2.85
N LEU A 174 14.13 21.49 2.62
CA LEU A 174 14.84 20.29 2.19
C LEU A 174 15.55 20.49 0.85
N THR A 175 14.87 21.10 -0.14
CA THR A 175 15.51 21.40 -1.44
C THR A 175 16.72 22.32 -1.27
N ASN A 176 16.63 23.36 -0.44
CA ASN A 176 17.73 24.29 -0.21
C ASN A 176 18.90 23.60 0.48
N GLU A 177 18.63 22.74 1.48
CA GLU A 177 19.67 22.00 2.19
C GLU A 177 20.43 21.04 1.26
N VAL A 178 19.69 20.32 0.41
CA VAL A 178 20.29 19.43 -0.62
C VAL A 178 21.13 20.21 -1.64
N ILE A 179 20.75 21.46 -1.97
CA ILE A 179 21.56 22.33 -2.83
C ILE A 179 22.84 22.76 -2.10
N ASN A 180 22.72 23.25 -0.87
CA ASN A 180 23.85 23.73 -0.08
C ASN A 180 24.89 22.62 0.19
N ALA A 181 24.43 21.39 0.48
CA ALA A 181 25.29 20.22 0.67
C ALA A 181 26.13 19.86 -0.58
N LYS A 182 25.69 20.24 -1.78
CA LYS A 182 26.48 20.06 -3.02
C LYS A 182 27.56 21.12 -3.22
N GLU A 183 27.45 22.27 -2.57
CA GLU A 183 28.45 23.35 -2.65
C GLU A 183 29.58 23.15 -1.62
N THR A 184 29.39 22.28 -0.62
CA THR A 184 30.41 21.94 0.38
C THR A 184 30.72 20.44 0.36
N ASN A 185 31.70 20.05 -0.45
CA ASN A 185 32.29 18.69 -0.53
C ASN A 185 31.36 17.55 -0.96
N LEU A 186 31.52 17.09 -2.20
CA LEU A 186 31.31 15.68 -2.53
C LEU A 186 32.56 15.12 -3.25
N PRO A 187 33.12 13.98 -2.78
CA PRO A 187 34.16 13.26 -3.52
C PRO A 187 33.63 12.75 -4.87
N PRO A 188 34.52 12.41 -5.82
CA PRO A 188 34.14 11.91 -7.14
C PRO A 188 33.24 10.68 -7.01
N ALA A 189 32.31 10.56 -7.95
CA ALA A 189 31.38 9.45 -8.08
C ALA A 189 32.09 8.09 -8.20
N GLU A 190 32.49 7.50 -7.09
CA GLU A 190 32.82 6.09 -7.00
C GLU A 190 31.56 5.33 -6.58
N VAL A 191 30.85 4.89 -7.62
CA VAL A 191 30.06 3.65 -7.75
C VAL A 191 29.82 2.91 -6.43
N MET A 192 28.77 3.29 -5.71
CA MET A 192 28.09 2.38 -4.78
C MET A 192 27.11 1.50 -5.55
N PRO A 193 26.95 0.22 -5.16
CA PRO A 193 26.50 -0.81 -6.07
C PRO A 193 25.05 -0.57 -6.49
N VAL A 194 24.83 -0.67 -7.79
CA VAL A 194 23.53 -0.97 -8.37
C VAL A 194 22.95 -2.17 -7.60
N ILE A 195 21.81 -1.98 -6.94
CA ILE A 195 21.00 -3.10 -6.46
C ILE A 195 20.49 -3.80 -7.72
N THR A 196 21.31 -4.69 -8.27
CA THR A 196 20.83 -5.71 -9.19
C THR A 196 19.92 -6.61 -8.37
N LYS A 197 18.73 -6.87 -8.93
CA LYS A 197 17.76 -7.82 -8.40
C LYS A 197 18.43 -9.19 -8.26
N LYS A 198 19.01 -9.48 -7.11
CA LYS A 198 19.27 -10.86 -6.70
C LYS A 198 18.11 -11.25 -5.80
N ALA A 199 17.31 -12.21 -6.26
CA ALA A 199 16.32 -12.86 -5.42
C ALA A 199 17.02 -13.32 -4.13
N PRO A 200 16.47 -13.07 -2.94
CA PRO A 200 17.06 -13.59 -1.73
C PRO A 200 16.96 -15.12 -1.79
N GLU A 201 18.12 -15.76 -1.85
CA GLU A 201 18.27 -17.20 -1.62
C GLU A 201 17.67 -17.52 -0.25
N THR A 202 16.69 -18.42 -0.26
CA THR A 202 15.87 -18.78 0.89
C THR A 202 16.73 -19.41 1.96
N LYS A 203 17.02 -18.67 3.05
CA LYS A 203 17.51 -19.27 4.29
C LYS A 203 16.30 -19.60 5.14
N ILE A 204 15.85 -20.85 5.06
CA ILE A 204 14.79 -21.38 5.91
C ILE A 204 15.28 -21.31 7.36
N LEU A 205 14.73 -20.37 8.13
CA LEU A 205 14.82 -20.38 9.58
C LEU A 205 13.59 -21.14 10.08
N THR A 206 13.82 -22.39 10.47
CA THR A 206 12.83 -23.19 11.20
C THR A 206 12.63 -22.61 12.59
N PHE A 207 11.43 -22.14 12.88
CA PHE A 207 10.94 -21.95 14.24
C PHE A 207 9.57 -22.63 14.35
N ASP A 208 9.46 -23.52 15.32
CA ASP A 208 8.27 -24.32 15.58
C ASP A 208 7.08 -23.50 16.12
N ALA A 209 5.92 -23.80 15.52
CA ALA A 209 4.54 -23.78 16.01
C ALA A 209 4.01 -22.60 16.87
N ALA A 210 3.14 -21.76 16.27
CA ALA A 210 1.73 -21.57 16.72
C ALA A 210 0.90 -20.71 15.73
N ALA A 211 -0.15 -21.35 15.15
CA ALA A 211 -1.28 -20.84 14.35
C ALA A 211 -1.00 -20.20 12.95
N PRO A 212 -1.57 -20.73 11.85
CA PRO A 212 -1.27 -20.23 10.51
C PRO A 212 -2.08 -18.95 10.23
N MET A 213 -1.38 -17.90 9.79
CA MET A 213 -1.94 -16.64 9.27
C MET A 213 -2.56 -16.88 7.89
N THR A 214 -3.68 -17.60 7.85
CA THR A 214 -4.34 -17.95 6.61
C THR A 214 -5.31 -16.84 6.17
N SER A 215 -5.26 -16.44 4.89
CA SER A 215 -6.26 -15.57 4.26
C SER A 215 -7.67 -16.05 4.62
N LYS A 216 -8.64 -15.19 4.90
CA LYS A 216 -10.03 -15.66 5.21
C LYS A 216 -10.63 -16.57 4.12
N TYR A 217 -10.08 -16.57 2.90
CA TYR A 217 -10.48 -17.46 1.82
C TYR A 217 -9.71 -18.80 1.78
N HIS A 218 -8.82 -19.07 2.73
CA HIS A 218 -7.99 -20.27 2.75
C HIS A 218 -8.82 -21.55 2.86
N THR A 219 -9.95 -21.54 3.56
CA THR A 219 -10.79 -22.74 3.66
C THR A 219 -11.35 -23.14 2.30
N LEU A 220 -11.53 -22.19 1.38
CA LEU A 220 -11.87 -22.47 -0.01
C LEU A 220 -10.69 -23.06 -0.77
N LYS A 221 -9.46 -22.59 -0.51
CA LYS A 221 -8.23 -23.21 -1.05
C LYS A 221 -8.12 -24.66 -0.60
N ASP A 222 -8.13 -24.88 0.71
CA ASP A 222 -8.02 -26.20 1.33
C ASP A 222 -9.12 -27.15 0.80
N TYR A 223 -10.34 -26.63 0.60
CA TYR A 223 -11.43 -27.37 0.00
C TYR A 223 -11.14 -27.78 -1.45
N LEU A 224 -10.67 -26.86 -2.30
CA LEU A 224 -10.39 -27.13 -3.71
C LEU A 224 -9.22 -28.12 -3.88
N GLU A 225 -8.16 -27.98 -3.09
CA GLU A 225 -7.00 -28.90 -3.08
C GLU A 225 -7.42 -30.33 -2.70
N ASN A 226 -8.23 -30.48 -1.66
CA ASN A 226 -8.65 -31.79 -1.15
C ASN A 226 -9.71 -32.50 -2.01
N ARG A 227 -10.30 -31.83 -3.00
CA ARG A 227 -11.34 -32.43 -3.86
C ARG A 227 -10.79 -33.26 -5.00
N GLY A 228 -9.58 -32.97 -5.50
CA GLY A 228 -8.89 -33.76 -6.53
C GLY A 228 -9.69 -33.98 -7.83
N LYS A 229 -10.49 -33.00 -8.27
CA LYS A 229 -11.29 -33.08 -9.49
C LYS A 229 -10.85 -32.01 -10.50
N ASP A 230 -10.85 -32.36 -11.79
CA ASP A 230 -10.47 -31.44 -12.86
C ASP A 230 -11.40 -30.21 -12.98
N ALA A 231 -12.65 -30.35 -12.56
CA ALA A 231 -13.59 -29.23 -12.46
C ALA A 231 -14.55 -29.41 -11.28
N ILE A 232 -14.85 -28.30 -10.60
CA ILE A 232 -15.70 -28.22 -9.42
C ILE A 232 -16.70 -27.07 -9.61
N ASP A 233 -17.99 -27.41 -9.66
CA ASP A 233 -19.07 -26.42 -9.69
C ASP A 233 -19.60 -26.19 -8.26
N LEU A 234 -19.53 -24.94 -7.78
CA LEU A 234 -20.05 -24.56 -6.46
C LEU A 234 -21.08 -23.44 -6.59
N SER A 235 -22.16 -23.54 -5.83
CA SER A 235 -23.06 -22.41 -5.58
C SER A 235 -22.45 -21.42 -4.60
N PHE A 236 -22.94 -20.18 -4.61
CA PHE A 236 -22.44 -19.15 -3.70
C PHE A 236 -22.72 -19.51 -2.24
N SER A 237 -23.84 -20.18 -1.95
CA SER A 237 -24.16 -20.68 -0.61
C SER A 237 -23.22 -21.80 -0.14
N GLU A 238 -22.78 -22.67 -1.05
CA GLU A 238 -21.79 -23.70 -0.72
C GLU A 238 -20.43 -23.05 -0.44
N ILE A 239 -20.05 -22.03 -1.22
CA ILE A 239 -18.84 -21.25 -0.97
C ILE A 239 -18.91 -20.52 0.37
N GLU A 240 -20.02 -19.87 0.70
CA GLU A 240 -20.23 -19.25 2.03
C GLU A 240 -20.13 -20.27 3.17
N SER A 241 -20.61 -21.50 2.95
CA SER A 241 -20.55 -22.57 3.96
C SER A 241 -19.12 -23.07 4.15
N ILE A 242 -18.34 -23.18 3.07
CA ILE A 242 -16.91 -23.52 3.10
C ILE A 242 -16.10 -22.40 3.78
N LEU A 243 -16.43 -21.14 3.48
CA LEU A 243 -15.76 -19.96 4.03
C LEU A 243 -16.12 -19.67 5.49
N GLY A 244 -17.28 -20.13 5.96
CA GLY A 244 -17.80 -19.79 7.28
C GLY A 244 -18.29 -18.35 7.42
N PHE A 245 -18.42 -17.60 6.31
CA PHE A 245 -18.96 -16.25 6.29
C PHE A 245 -19.70 -15.95 4.98
N LYS A 246 -20.53 -14.90 5.01
CA LYS A 246 -21.29 -14.43 3.84
C LYS A 246 -20.40 -13.74 2.82
N LEU A 247 -20.56 -14.10 1.55
CA LEU A 247 -19.84 -13.47 0.45
C LEU A 247 -20.21 -11.98 0.40
N PRO A 248 -19.26 -11.09 0.07
CA PRO A 248 -19.57 -9.68 -0.05
C PRO A 248 -20.56 -9.48 -1.21
N GLN A 249 -21.41 -8.47 -1.09
CA GLN A 249 -22.42 -8.16 -2.09
C GLN A 249 -21.84 -7.95 -3.51
N SER A 250 -20.56 -7.58 -3.62
CA SER A 250 -19.84 -7.50 -4.90
C SER A 250 -19.72 -8.84 -5.62
N ALA A 251 -19.58 -9.96 -4.90
CA ALA A 251 -19.55 -11.30 -5.48
C ALA A 251 -20.85 -11.64 -6.24
N PHE A 252 -21.97 -11.05 -5.80
CA PHE A 252 -23.30 -11.22 -6.41
C PHE A 252 -23.58 -10.23 -7.54
N ARG A 253 -22.86 -9.11 -7.61
CA ARG A 253 -23.14 -8.00 -8.54
C ARG A 253 -22.18 -7.94 -9.72
N TYR A 254 -20.92 -8.32 -9.52
CA TYR A 254 -19.85 -8.05 -10.48
C TYR A 254 -19.11 -9.34 -10.84
N PRO A 255 -19.16 -9.81 -12.10
CA PRO A 255 -18.43 -11.00 -12.52
C PRO A 255 -16.92 -10.87 -12.28
N ALA A 256 -16.38 -9.65 -12.37
CA ALA A 256 -14.98 -9.35 -12.08
C ALA A 256 -14.53 -9.71 -10.65
N TRP A 257 -15.46 -9.83 -9.69
CA TRP A 257 -15.11 -10.32 -8.35
C TRP A 257 -14.59 -11.76 -8.40
N TRP A 258 -15.06 -12.56 -9.37
CA TRP A 258 -14.61 -13.92 -9.61
C TRP A 258 -13.40 -14.01 -10.54
N SER A 259 -12.79 -12.87 -10.93
CA SER A 259 -11.60 -12.86 -11.78
C SER A 259 -10.43 -13.64 -11.16
N ASN A 260 -9.67 -14.37 -11.99
CA ASN A 260 -8.45 -15.06 -11.60
C ASN A 260 -7.29 -14.12 -11.21
N HIS A 261 -7.45 -12.80 -11.37
CA HIS A 261 -6.42 -11.83 -11.05
C HIS A 261 -6.99 -10.60 -10.34
N GLY A 262 -6.16 -9.98 -9.48
CA GLY A 262 -6.39 -8.62 -8.97
C GLY A 262 -7.06 -8.50 -7.60
N HIS A 263 -7.46 -9.61 -6.96
CA HIS A 263 -8.16 -9.57 -5.67
C HIS A 263 -7.77 -10.71 -4.72
N THR A 264 -7.91 -10.50 -3.41
CA THR A 264 -7.39 -11.44 -2.39
C THR A 264 -8.11 -12.80 -2.35
N GLN A 265 -9.37 -12.86 -2.79
CA GLN A 265 -10.09 -14.13 -2.94
C GLN A 265 -9.52 -15.00 -4.05
N SER A 266 -8.96 -14.41 -5.13
CA SER A 266 -8.53 -15.20 -6.27
C SER A 266 -7.30 -16.06 -5.98
N PHE A 267 -6.48 -15.64 -5.02
CA PHE A 267 -5.40 -16.47 -4.50
C PHE A 267 -5.90 -17.81 -3.95
N SER A 268 -7.12 -17.90 -3.42
CA SER A 268 -7.62 -19.15 -2.84
C SER A 268 -7.74 -20.28 -3.87
N TRP A 269 -8.26 -20.00 -5.06
CA TRP A 269 -8.33 -21.02 -6.12
C TRP A 269 -7.04 -21.09 -6.93
N ASN A 270 -6.37 -19.96 -7.19
CA ASN A 270 -5.10 -19.95 -7.94
C ASN A 270 -4.01 -20.76 -7.24
N GLU A 271 -3.85 -20.61 -5.92
CA GLU A 271 -2.88 -21.38 -5.14
C GLU A 271 -3.27 -22.86 -5.05
N ALA A 272 -4.57 -23.17 -5.08
CA ALA A 272 -5.07 -24.54 -5.18
C ALA A 272 -4.87 -25.16 -6.58
N GLY A 273 -4.31 -24.40 -7.54
CA GLY A 273 -4.11 -24.85 -8.92
C GLY A 273 -5.36 -24.76 -9.80
N TYR A 274 -6.39 -24.03 -9.37
CA TYR A 274 -7.64 -23.83 -10.12
C TYR A 274 -7.76 -22.41 -10.64
N GLU A 275 -8.58 -22.25 -11.69
CA GLU A 275 -9.07 -20.98 -12.18
C GLU A 275 -10.60 -21.00 -12.31
N THR A 276 -11.25 -19.86 -12.16
CA THR A 276 -12.68 -19.74 -12.49
C THR A 276 -12.86 -19.72 -14.01
N THR A 277 -13.70 -20.60 -14.53
CA THR A 277 -13.95 -20.73 -15.98
C THR A 277 -15.38 -20.40 -16.38
N ASN A 278 -16.34 -20.47 -15.45
CA ASN A 278 -17.73 -20.09 -15.70
C ASN A 278 -18.33 -19.45 -14.44
N VAL A 279 -18.83 -18.23 -14.56
CA VAL A 279 -19.42 -17.46 -13.45
C VAL A 279 -20.85 -17.10 -13.83
N ASP A 280 -21.81 -17.79 -13.21
CA ASP A 280 -23.25 -17.57 -13.39
C ASP A 280 -23.79 -16.77 -12.19
N LEU A 281 -23.86 -15.44 -12.31
CA LEU A 281 -24.41 -14.60 -11.23
C LEU A 281 -25.92 -14.81 -11.01
N PRO A 282 -26.78 -14.88 -12.05
CA PRO A 282 -28.20 -15.18 -11.88
C PRO A 282 -28.45 -16.53 -11.20
N GLY A 283 -27.77 -17.59 -11.64
CA GLY A 283 -27.84 -18.92 -11.03
C GLY A 283 -27.03 -19.07 -9.74
N ARG A 284 -26.21 -18.06 -9.40
CA ARG A 284 -25.33 -18.01 -8.22
C ARG A 284 -24.39 -19.21 -8.13
N ARG A 285 -23.72 -19.51 -9.24
CA ARG A 285 -22.75 -20.61 -9.34
C ARG A 285 -21.46 -20.15 -9.98
N VAL A 286 -20.38 -20.81 -9.62
CA VAL A 286 -19.07 -20.66 -10.26
C VAL A 286 -18.44 -22.03 -10.47
N ARG A 287 -17.78 -22.19 -11.62
CA ARG A 287 -16.95 -23.34 -11.96
C ARG A 287 -15.49 -23.01 -11.73
N PHE A 288 -14.82 -23.83 -10.95
CA PHE A 288 -13.37 -23.88 -10.82
C PHE A 288 -12.83 -25.03 -11.67
N SER A 289 -11.84 -24.79 -12.52
CA SER A 289 -11.18 -25.81 -13.35
C SER A 289 -9.70 -25.86 -13.01
N LEU A 290 -9.11 -27.05 -12.91
CA LEU A 290 -7.67 -27.21 -12.73
C LEU A 290 -6.93 -26.61 -13.93
N CYS A 291 -5.90 -25.82 -13.65
CA CYS A 291 -4.98 -25.33 -14.65
C CYS A 291 -4.04 -26.47 -15.06
N ASN A 292 -4.27 -27.09 -16.22
CA ASN A 292 -3.28 -27.99 -16.81
C ASN A 292 -2.06 -27.15 -17.26
N LYS A 293 -0.99 -27.18 -16.47
CA LYS A 293 0.35 -26.70 -16.87
C LYS A 293 1.18 -27.84 -17.41
#